data_AF-U7V834-F1
#
_entry.id   AF-U7V834-F1
#
_cell.length_a   1.000
_cell.length_b   1.000
_cell.length_c   1.000
_cell.angle_alpha   90.00
_cell.angle_beta   90.00
_cell.angle_gamma   90.00
#
_symmetry.space_group_name_H-M   'P 1'
#
loop_
_entity.id
_entity.type
_entity.pdbx_description
1 polymer ?
#
loop_
_entity_poly.entity_id
_entity_poly.type
_entity_poly.pdbx_seq_one_letter_code
_entity_poly.pdbx_strand_id
1 'polypeptide(L)'
;MKENYLKNISLKNLDLSDNFKNFLINNLNFDQLIAVINFNGHFLVIAGAGSGKTRTIIYRALLLIELKIPSKNILILTFTRKAINEIKTRISSFLPDSNICIETFHSLAYRYLKKYSQNKCFKILTTDDALVLAKKTPLYDNILKNFSKDILIKIISLTSSSILKEYY
;
A
#
# COMPACT_ATOMS: atom_id res chain seq x y z
N MET A 1 7.47 13.16 -31.75
CA MET A 1 8.51 12.32 -32.38
C MET A 1 9.63 11.94 -31.40
N LYS A 2 10.23 12.89 -30.66
CA LYS A 2 11.34 12.64 -29.70
C LYS A 2 10.96 11.79 -28.48
N GLU A 3 9.79 12.00 -27.87
CA GLU A 3 9.34 11.22 -26.71
C GLU A 3 9.13 9.73 -27.04
N ASN A 4 8.41 9.42 -28.13
CA ASN A 4 8.21 8.03 -28.54
C ASN A 4 9.53 7.31 -28.87
N TYR A 5 10.49 8.04 -29.45
CA TYR A 5 11.84 7.52 -29.67
C TYR A 5 12.55 7.17 -28.35
N LEU A 6 12.47 8.04 -27.34
CA LEU A 6 13.05 7.79 -26.02
C LEU A 6 12.35 6.62 -25.30
N LYS A 7 11.01 6.54 -25.36
CA LYS A 7 10.25 5.41 -24.82
C LYS A 7 10.70 4.08 -25.44
N ASN A 8 10.89 4.05 -26.76
CA ASN A 8 11.33 2.86 -27.48
C ASN A 8 12.76 2.43 -27.09
N ILE A 9 13.67 3.37 -26.88
CA ILE A 9 15.03 3.06 -26.38
C ILE A 9 14.96 2.41 -25.01
N SER A 10 14.19 2.98 -24.08
CA SER A 10 14.13 2.47 -22.71
C SER A 10 13.50 1.07 -22.59
N LEU A 11 12.61 0.70 -23.51
CA LEU A 11 11.97 -0.63 -23.56
C LEU A 11 12.80 -1.68 -24.31
N LYS A 12 13.81 -1.27 -25.10
CA LYS A 12 14.55 -2.17 -26.00
C LYS A 12 15.33 -3.26 -25.26
N ASN A 13 15.70 -3.00 -24.00
CA ASN A 13 16.48 -3.91 -23.17
C ASN A 13 15.62 -4.87 -22.33
N LEU A 14 14.30 -4.80 -22.44
CA LEU A 14 13.37 -5.68 -21.74
C LEU A 14 12.83 -6.74 -22.69
N ASP A 15 12.90 -8.00 -22.26
CA ASP A 15 12.33 -9.15 -22.96
C ASP A 15 10.79 -9.14 -22.81
N LEU A 16 10.16 -8.29 -23.62
CA LEU A 16 8.71 -8.06 -23.65
C LEU A 16 8.23 -8.19 -25.09
N SER A 17 7.03 -8.74 -25.26
CA SER A 17 6.36 -8.76 -26.56
C SER A 17 6.14 -7.33 -27.10
N ASP A 18 6.22 -7.16 -28.42
CA ASP A 18 6.00 -5.85 -29.04
C ASP A 18 4.59 -5.32 -28.79
N ASN A 19 3.60 -6.22 -28.70
CA ASN A 19 2.24 -5.88 -28.29
C ASN A 19 2.20 -5.26 -26.89
N PHE A 20 2.92 -5.83 -25.92
CA PHE A 20 2.96 -5.28 -24.57
C PHE A 20 3.74 -3.95 -24.50
N LYS A 21 4.84 -3.82 -25.25
CA LYS A 21 5.57 -2.54 -25.37
C LYS A 21 4.66 -1.43 -25.90
N ASN A 22 3.92 -1.70 -26.98
CA ASN A 22 2.95 -0.77 -27.54
C ASN A 22 1.82 -0.44 -26.55
N PHE A 23 1.33 -1.45 -25.83
CA PHE A 23 0.35 -1.26 -24.77
C PHE A 23 0.84 -0.27 -23.69
N LEU A 24 2.09 -0.39 -23.22
CA LEU A 24 2.67 0.55 -22.25
C LEU A 24 2.80 1.96 -22.83
N ILE A 25 3.34 2.09 -24.04
CA ILE A 25 3.58 3.40 -24.71
C ILE A 25 2.28 4.18 -24.90
N ASN A 26 1.21 3.48 -25.30
CA ASN A 26 -0.10 4.08 -25.58
C ASN A 26 -0.84 4.50 -24.30
N ASN A 27 -0.50 3.91 -23.16
CA ASN A 27 -1.21 4.11 -21.91
C ASN A 27 -0.46 4.92 -20.86
N LEU A 28 0.82 5.21 -21.04
CA LEU A 28 1.65 5.94 -20.09
C LEU A 28 2.31 7.14 -20.75
N ASN A 29 2.39 8.25 -20.03
CA ASN A 29 3.27 9.34 -20.43
C ASN A 29 4.75 8.94 -20.21
N PHE A 30 5.68 9.80 -20.62
CA PHE A 30 7.11 9.50 -20.56
C PHE A 30 7.60 9.24 -19.12
N ASP A 31 7.25 10.12 -18.17
CA ASP A 31 7.68 10.01 -16.77
C ASP A 31 7.11 8.78 -16.08
N GLN A 32 5.83 8.47 -16.33
CA GLN A 32 5.18 7.26 -15.82
C GLN A 32 5.82 6.01 -16.42
N LEU A 33 6.15 6.01 -17.71
CA LEU A 33 6.82 4.88 -18.35
C LEU A 33 8.19 4.65 -17.71
N ILE A 34 9.01 5.69 -17.52
CA ILE A 34 10.30 5.60 -16.82
C ILE A 34 10.11 5.01 -15.42
N ALA A 35 9.13 5.51 -14.67
CA ALA A 35 8.83 4.99 -13.33
C ALA A 35 8.40 3.52 -13.33
N VAL A 36 7.72 3.07 -14.39
CA VAL A 36 7.28 1.68 -14.54
C VAL A 36 8.44 0.76 -14.90
N ILE A 37 9.32 1.15 -15.81
CA ILE A 37 10.37 0.28 -16.37
C ILE A 37 11.70 0.29 -15.60
N ASN A 38 11.86 1.12 -14.57
CA ASN A 38 13.09 1.12 -13.77
C ASN A 38 13.12 -0.08 -12.80
N PHE A 39 14.07 -1.00 -12.97
CA PHE A 39 14.20 -2.22 -12.16
C PHE A 39 15.26 -2.16 -11.06
N ASN A 40 16.11 -1.15 -11.07
CA ASN A 40 17.30 -1.14 -10.22
C ASN A 40 16.99 -0.61 -8.82
N GLY A 41 17.03 -1.50 -7.84
CA GLY A 41 17.00 -1.17 -6.42
C GLY A 41 15.72 -0.50 -5.93
N HIS A 42 15.86 0.36 -4.92
CA HIS A 42 14.76 1.13 -4.35
C HIS A 42 14.45 2.35 -5.23
N PHE A 43 13.16 2.58 -5.50
CA PHE A 43 12.73 3.65 -6.38
C PHE A 43 11.64 4.51 -5.71
N LEU A 44 11.82 5.82 -5.74
CA LEU A 44 10.88 6.81 -5.18
C LEU A 44 10.24 7.61 -6.30
N VAL A 45 8.91 7.58 -6.37
CA VAL A 45 8.12 8.40 -7.29
C VAL A 45 7.47 9.54 -6.52
N ILE A 46 7.93 10.76 -6.77
CA ILE A 46 7.31 11.98 -6.22
C ILE A 46 6.38 12.55 -7.29
N ALA A 47 5.09 12.69 -6.98
CA ALA A 47 4.12 13.17 -7.96
C ALA A 47 2.96 13.93 -7.33
N GLY A 48 2.54 15.03 -7.97
CA GLY A 48 1.41 15.88 -7.54
C GLY A 48 0.06 15.16 -7.58
N ALA A 49 -1.00 15.80 -7.08
CA ALA A 49 -2.36 15.28 -7.23
C ALA A 49 -2.71 15.09 -8.72
N GLY A 50 -3.52 14.08 -9.07
CA GLY A 50 -3.94 13.83 -10.46
C GLY A 50 -2.88 13.27 -11.41
N SER A 51 -1.59 13.20 -11.02
CA SER A 51 -0.47 12.73 -11.85
C SER A 51 -0.47 11.24 -12.25
N GLY A 52 -1.50 10.48 -11.84
CA GLY A 52 -1.62 9.06 -12.18
C GLY A 52 -0.77 8.10 -11.33
N LYS A 53 -0.40 8.47 -10.09
CA LYS A 53 0.34 7.57 -9.15
C LYS A 53 -0.19 6.14 -9.11
N THR A 54 -1.51 5.98 -8.94
CA THR A 54 -2.16 4.66 -8.91
C THR A 54 -2.02 3.94 -10.25
N ARG A 55 -2.10 4.66 -11.37
CA ARG A 55 -1.89 4.12 -12.71
C ARG A 55 -0.46 3.59 -12.85
N THR A 56 0.55 4.36 -12.44
CA THR A 56 1.96 3.92 -12.44
C THR A 56 2.16 2.62 -11.63
N ILE A 57 1.57 2.53 -10.43
CA ILE A 57 1.65 1.31 -9.60
C ILE A 57 1.04 0.10 -10.32
N ILE A 58 -0.14 0.26 -10.91
CA ILE A 58 -0.83 -0.82 -11.64
C ILE A 58 0.02 -1.29 -12.81
N TYR A 59 0.48 -0.38 -13.66
CA TYR A 59 1.27 -0.73 -14.85
C TYR A 59 2.62 -1.35 -14.48
N ARG A 60 3.22 -0.95 -13.36
CA ARG A 60 4.40 -1.61 -12.83
C ARG A 60 4.11 -3.05 -12.42
N ALA A 61 2.99 -3.31 -11.75
CA ALA A 61 2.60 -4.67 -11.39
C ALA A 61 2.35 -5.55 -12.64
N LEU A 62 1.68 -5.02 -13.66
CA LEU A 62 1.48 -5.71 -14.94
C LEU A 62 2.82 -6.05 -15.61
N LEU A 63 3.74 -5.09 -15.67
CA LEU A 63 5.07 -5.30 -16.25
C LEU A 63 5.85 -6.39 -15.51
N LEU A 64 5.83 -6.40 -14.17
CA LEU A 64 6.52 -7.43 -13.39
C LEU A 64 5.97 -8.84 -13.72
N ILE A 65 4.66 -8.97 -13.89
CA ILE A 65 4.04 -10.25 -14.29
C ILE A 65 4.42 -10.64 -15.72
N GLU A 66 4.45 -9.68 -16.64
CA GLU A 66 4.86 -9.93 -18.03
C GLU A 66 6.30 -10.46 -18.09
N LEU A 67 7.18 -9.93 -17.24
CA LEU A 67 8.55 -10.42 -17.01
C LEU A 67 8.62 -11.73 -16.20
N LYS A 68 7.51 -12.47 -16.10
CA LYS A 68 7.40 -13.78 -15.44
C LYS A 68 7.71 -13.78 -13.95
N ILE A 69 7.63 -12.63 -13.27
CA ILE A 69 7.71 -12.60 -11.81
C ILE A 69 6.40 -13.19 -11.25
N PRO A 70 6.46 -14.23 -10.40
CA PRO A 70 5.27 -14.82 -9.82
C PRO A 70 4.45 -13.78 -9.05
N SER A 71 3.14 -13.70 -9.27
CA SER A 71 2.26 -12.72 -8.62
C SER A 71 2.33 -12.76 -7.09
N LYS A 72 2.59 -13.94 -6.52
CA LYS A 72 2.80 -14.14 -5.07
C LYS A 72 4.03 -13.41 -4.50
N ASN A 73 4.98 -13.02 -5.34
CA ASN A 73 6.17 -12.25 -4.97
C ASN A 73 5.94 -10.73 -5.07
N ILE A 74 4.75 -10.29 -5.51
CA ILE A 74 4.39 -8.88 -5.66
C ILE A 74 3.44 -8.50 -4.53
N LEU A 75 3.81 -7.47 -3.77
CA LEU A 75 3.00 -6.87 -2.72
C LEU A 75 2.76 -5.39 -3.02
N ILE A 76 1.49 -4.98 -3.02
CA ILE A 76 1.09 -3.58 -3.13
C ILE A 76 0.45 -3.17 -1.80
N LEU A 77 1.01 -2.12 -1.17
CA LEU A 77 0.49 -1.56 0.07
C LEU A 77 -0.20 -0.22 -0.17
N THR A 78 -1.33 -0.03 0.51
CA THR A 78 -2.08 1.23 0.48
C THR A 78 -2.65 1.56 1.86
N PHE A 79 -3.10 2.78 2.07
CA PHE A 79 -3.68 3.21 3.34
C PHE A 79 -5.15 2.84 3.48
N THR A 80 -5.90 2.71 2.38
CA THR A 80 -7.36 2.56 2.43
C THR A 80 -7.83 1.28 1.74
N ARG A 81 -8.89 0.67 2.27
CA ARG A 81 -9.55 -0.47 1.63
C ARG A 81 -10.20 -0.11 0.29
N LYS A 82 -10.68 1.13 0.14
CA LYS A 82 -11.22 1.63 -1.13
C LYS A 82 -10.18 1.56 -2.24
N ALA A 83 -8.95 1.99 -1.97
CA ALA A 83 -7.85 1.91 -2.93
C ALA A 83 -7.48 0.45 -3.26
N ILE A 84 -7.55 -0.48 -2.30
CA ILE A 84 -7.36 -1.92 -2.58
C ILE A 84 -8.34 -2.38 -3.66
N ASN A 85 -9.63 -2.10 -3.47
CA ASN A 85 -10.66 -2.54 -4.41
C ASN A 85 -10.46 -1.89 -5.78
N GLU A 86 -10.18 -0.59 -5.84
CA GLU A 86 -9.90 0.11 -7.10
C GLU A 86 -8.70 -0.51 -7.85
N ILE A 87 -7.59 -0.77 -7.15
CA ILE A 87 -6.39 -1.37 -7.75
C ILE A 87 -6.69 -2.80 -8.20
N LYS A 88 -7.39 -3.61 -7.39
CA LYS A 88 -7.79 -4.98 -7.76
C LYS A 88 -8.67 -5.00 -9.00
N THR A 89 -9.70 -4.15 -9.06
CA THR A 89 -10.59 -4.06 -10.22
C THR A 89 -9.82 -3.66 -11.48
N ARG A 90 -8.89 -2.71 -11.37
CA ARG A 90 -8.08 -2.30 -12.53
C ARG A 90 -7.04 -3.34 -12.95
N ILE A 91 -6.47 -4.11 -12.03
CA ILE A 91 -5.53 -5.16 -12.40
C ILE A 91 -6.27 -6.34 -13.02
N SER A 92 -7.40 -6.76 -12.43
CA SER A 92 -8.23 -7.85 -12.96
C SER A 92 -8.80 -7.56 -14.35
N SER A 93 -9.00 -6.29 -14.73
CA SER A 93 -9.39 -5.96 -16.11
C SER A 93 -8.29 -6.25 -17.15
N PHE A 94 -7.02 -6.35 -16.74
CA PHE A 94 -5.92 -6.75 -17.62
C PHE A 94 -5.50 -8.20 -17.42
N LEU A 95 -5.54 -8.69 -16.17
CA LEU A 95 -5.11 -10.02 -15.76
C LEU A 95 -6.13 -10.62 -14.78
N PRO A 96 -7.23 -11.23 -15.28
CA PRO A 96 -8.33 -11.72 -14.45
C PRO A 96 -7.89 -12.70 -13.36
N ASP A 97 -6.93 -13.57 -13.69
CA ASP A 97 -6.45 -14.65 -12.82
C ASP A 97 -5.23 -14.25 -11.97
N SER A 98 -4.88 -12.96 -11.94
CA SER A 98 -3.72 -12.50 -11.17
C SER A 98 -3.99 -12.46 -9.67
N ASN A 99 -3.33 -13.34 -8.93
CA ASN A 99 -3.36 -13.37 -7.46
C ASN A 99 -2.27 -12.47 -6.85
N ILE A 100 -2.29 -11.18 -7.18
CA ILE A 100 -1.37 -10.20 -6.57
C ILE A 100 -1.83 -9.88 -5.14
N CYS A 101 -0.88 -9.84 -4.20
CA CYS A 101 -1.18 -9.42 -2.84
C CYS A 101 -1.34 -7.90 -2.76
N ILE A 102 -2.55 -7.43 -2.47
CA ILE A 102 -2.87 -6.00 -2.33
C ILE A 102 -3.57 -5.81 -0.98
N GLU A 103 -2.89 -5.14 -0.06
CA GLU A 103 -3.30 -5.05 1.34
C GLU A 103 -3.13 -3.63 1.90
N THR A 104 -3.78 -3.36 3.03
CA THR A 104 -3.41 -2.21 3.85
C THR A 104 -2.28 -2.58 4.78
N PHE A 105 -1.53 -1.60 5.29
CA PHE A 105 -0.53 -1.82 6.35
C PHE A 105 -1.11 -2.60 7.54
N HIS A 106 -2.30 -2.23 8.01
CA HIS A 106 -2.98 -2.94 9.09
C HIS A 106 -3.32 -4.40 8.73
N SER A 107 -3.76 -4.65 7.50
CA SER A 107 -4.10 -6.01 7.04
C SER A 107 -2.85 -6.88 6.94
N LEU A 108 -1.77 -6.32 6.39
CA LEU A 108 -0.46 -6.97 6.33
C LEU A 108 0.04 -7.31 7.74
N ALA A 109 0.06 -6.33 8.64
CA ALA A 109 0.51 -6.52 10.02
C ALA A 109 -0.32 -7.61 10.73
N TYR A 110 -1.64 -7.57 10.59
CA TYR A 110 -2.53 -8.59 11.16
C TYR A 110 -2.23 -10.00 10.60
N ARG A 111 -2.03 -10.12 9.28
CA ARG A 111 -1.67 -11.39 8.63
C ARG A 111 -0.35 -11.94 9.17
N TYR A 112 0.65 -11.08 9.37
CA TYR A 112 1.94 -11.47 9.96
C TYR A 112 1.80 -11.86 11.43
N LEU A 113 1.05 -11.10 12.24
CA LEU A 113 0.78 -11.43 13.63
C LEU A 113 0.09 -12.79 13.75
N LYS A 114 -0.92 -13.08 12.93
CA LYS A 114 -1.58 -14.40 12.94
C LYS A 114 -0.66 -15.53 12.53
N LYS A 115 0.25 -15.28 11.59
CA LYS A 115 1.17 -16.30 11.07
C LYS A 115 2.32 -16.60 12.03
N TYR A 116 2.90 -15.57 12.65
CA TYR A 116 4.19 -15.68 13.35
C TYR A 116 4.12 -15.38 14.86
N SER A 117 3.02 -14.82 15.37
CA SER A 117 2.91 -14.59 16.82
C SER A 117 2.89 -15.92 17.55
N GLN A 118 3.71 -16.03 18.61
CA GLN A 118 3.68 -17.15 19.55
C GLN A 118 2.30 -17.26 20.20
N ASN A 119 1.71 -16.11 20.55
CA ASN A 119 0.36 -16.04 21.07
C ASN A 119 -0.62 -15.70 19.94
N LYS A 120 -1.34 -16.70 19.44
CA LYS A 120 -2.35 -16.53 18.37
C LYS A 120 -3.69 -15.99 18.88
N CYS A 121 -3.90 -16.00 20.19
CA CYS A 121 -5.10 -15.51 20.88
C CYS A 121 -4.93 -14.05 21.30
N PHE A 122 -4.83 -13.15 20.31
CA PHE A 122 -4.85 -11.71 20.54
C PHE A 122 -6.15 -11.10 20.00
N LYS A 123 -6.68 -10.12 20.73
CA LYS A 123 -7.81 -9.28 20.30
C LYS A 123 -7.27 -7.97 19.75
N ILE A 124 -7.67 -7.60 18.53
CA ILE A 124 -7.46 -6.23 18.06
C ILE A 124 -8.43 -5.34 18.84
N LEU A 125 -7.90 -4.40 19.61
CA LEU A 125 -8.71 -3.46 20.35
C LEU A 125 -9.26 -2.39 19.41
N THR A 126 -10.57 -2.18 19.50
CA THR A 126 -11.22 -1.04 18.89
C THR A 126 -11.05 0.20 19.75
N THR A 127 -11.38 1.36 19.21
CA THR A 127 -11.42 2.61 19.96
C THR A 127 -12.36 2.52 21.17
N ASP A 128 -13.51 1.85 21.04
CA ASP A 128 -14.43 1.66 22.15
C ASP A 128 -13.88 0.67 23.19
N ASP A 129 -13.19 -0.40 22.78
CA ASP A 129 -12.47 -1.27 23.72
C ASP A 129 -11.44 -0.47 24.52
N ALA A 130 -10.66 0.38 23.84
CA ALA A 130 -9.65 1.21 24.47
C ALA A 130 -10.26 2.21 25.46
N LEU A 131 -11.43 2.78 25.15
CA LEU A 131 -12.18 3.63 26.08
C LEU A 131 -12.67 2.87 27.30
N VAL A 132 -13.22 1.66 27.12
CA VAL A 132 -13.65 0.81 28.24
C VAL A 132 -12.48 0.45 29.14
N LEU A 133 -11.30 0.18 28.56
CA LEU A 133 -10.09 -0.08 29.32
C LEU A 133 -9.59 1.18 30.05
N ALA A 134 -9.58 2.32 29.37
CA ALA A 134 -9.17 3.59 29.98
C ALA A 134 -10.05 3.94 31.19
N LYS A 135 -11.36 3.73 31.08
CA LYS A 135 -12.33 3.93 32.19
C LYS A 135 -12.04 3.08 33.44
N LYS A 136 -11.26 2.00 33.31
CA LYS A 136 -10.85 1.15 34.44
C LYS A 136 -9.54 1.59 35.08
N THR A 137 -8.92 2.68 34.60
CA THR A 137 -7.64 3.19 35.11
C THR A 137 -7.86 4.37 36.06
N PRO A 138 -7.02 4.56 37.10
CA PRO A 138 -7.11 5.73 37.98
C PRO A 138 -6.94 7.07 37.26
N LEU A 139 -6.27 7.04 36.10
CA LEU A 139 -6.13 8.19 35.22
C LEU A 139 -7.49 8.71 34.75
N TYR A 140 -8.47 7.81 34.62
CA TYR A 140 -9.79 8.21 34.15
C TYR A 140 -10.52 9.11 35.13
N ASP A 141 -10.56 8.71 36.40
CA ASP A 141 -11.28 9.43 37.45
C ASP A 141 -10.65 10.78 37.78
N ASN A 142 -9.31 10.86 37.73
CA ASN A 142 -8.55 12.04 38.10
C ASN A 142 -8.44 13.09 36.97
N ILE A 143 -8.38 12.64 35.70
CA ILE A 143 -8.06 13.53 34.58
C ILE A 143 -9.07 13.39 33.44
N LEU A 144 -9.35 12.16 33.01
CA LEU A 144 -10.05 11.94 31.75
C LEU A 144 -11.57 12.15 31.82
N LYS A 145 -12.22 12.01 32.98
CA LYS A 145 -13.68 12.12 33.10
C LYS A 145 -14.24 13.48 32.64
N ASN A 146 -13.41 14.52 32.67
CA ASN A 146 -13.79 15.89 32.32
C ASN A 146 -13.70 16.18 30.81
N PHE A 147 -13.22 15.22 30.01
CA PHE A 147 -13.04 15.41 28.56
C PHE A 147 -14.14 14.71 27.75
N SER A 148 -14.47 15.29 26.60
CA SER A 148 -15.39 14.67 25.65
C SER A 148 -14.82 13.36 25.09
N LYS A 149 -15.71 12.47 24.63
CA LYS A 149 -15.33 11.17 24.04
C LYS A 149 -14.26 11.33 22.95
N ASP A 150 -14.38 12.35 22.11
CA ASP A 150 -13.45 12.58 20.99
C ASP A 150 -12.04 12.96 21.46
N ILE A 151 -11.93 13.79 22.49
CA ILE A 151 -10.64 14.18 23.07
C ILE A 151 -9.98 12.97 23.74
N LEU A 152 -10.76 12.14 24.43
CA LEU A 152 -10.28 10.91 25.05
C LEU A 152 -9.69 9.94 24.05
N ILE A 153 -10.39 9.71 22.95
CA ILE A 153 -9.91 8.87 21.85
C ILE A 153 -8.57 9.39 21.33
N LYS A 154 -8.44 10.71 21.18
CA LYS A 154 -7.20 11.34 20.70
C LYS A 154 -6.05 11.19 21.69
N ILE A 155 -6.29 11.39 22.99
CA ILE A 155 -5.28 11.19 24.05
C ILE A 155 -4.80 9.73 24.10
N ILE A 156 -5.72 8.77 24.06
CA ILE A 156 -5.40 7.34 24.05
C ILE A 156 -4.57 6.98 22.79
N SER A 157 -4.94 7.53 21.63
CA SER A 157 -4.19 7.31 20.39
C SER A 157 -2.77 7.90 20.44
N LEU A 158 -2.60 9.08 21.05
CA LEU A 158 -1.29 9.74 21.17
C LEU A 158 -0.37 9.02 22.15
N THR A 159 -0.90 8.62 23.31
CA THR A 159 -0.14 7.87 24.34
C THR A 159 0.31 6.50 23.83
N SER A 160 -0.53 5.79 23.09
CA SER A 160 -0.16 4.53 22.43
C SER A 160 1.04 4.69 21.48
N SER A 161 1.10 5.83 20.78
CA SER A 161 2.18 6.14 19.84
C SER A 161 3.48 6.55 20.55
N SER A 162 3.37 7.18 21.72
CA SER A 162 4.52 7.57 22.54
C SER A 162 5.13 6.41 23.32
N ILE A 163 4.29 5.51 23.86
CA ILE A 163 4.76 4.29 24.54
C ILE A 163 5.54 3.41 23.56
N LEU A 164 5.12 3.32 22.29
CA LEU A 164 5.88 2.59 21.28
C LEU A 164 7.25 3.21 20.95
N LYS A 165 7.49 4.50 21.26
CA LYS A 165 8.81 5.13 21.09
C LYS A 165 9.76 4.91 22.27
N GLU A 166 9.28 4.45 23.43
CA GLU A 166 10.14 4.12 24.58
C GLU A 166 10.64 2.67 24.54
N TYR A 167 10.06 1.83 23.69
CA TYR A 167 10.43 0.42 23.55
C TYR A 167 11.18 0.08 22.24
N TYR A 168 11.59 1.10 21.48
CA TYR A 168 12.49 1.03 20.32
C TYR A 168 13.46 2.20 20.34
#